data_AF-A0A1U8L7B4-F1
#
_entry.id   AF-A0A1U8L7B4-F1
#
_cell.length_a   1.000
_cell.length_b   1.000
_cell.length_c   1.000
_cell.angle_alpha   90.00
_cell.angle_beta   90.00
_cell.angle_gamma   90.00
#
_symmetry.space_group_name_H-M   'P 1'
#
loop_
_entity.id
_entity.type
_entity.pdbx_description
1 polymer ?
#
loop_
_entity_poly.entity_id
_entity_poly.type
_entity_poly.pdbx_seq_one_letter_code
_entity_poly.pdbx_strand_id
1 'polypeptide(L)'
;MIAGISIMILVFLFMIQRFGTSKVGYTFAPILSLWFILIGGIGFYNIIKHDTTVLKAINPIYIVEYFIRNKKDAWVSLGGVVLCTTGSLSSPYFLHCPMYWPMFVVSILASVIASQAMISGTFSVVHQSLSLGCFPRVKVVHTSANHEGQVYIPEINYFLMLACVGVTFGFKTTVKIGNAYGIAVVFVMTLTSALLVLIMIMIWKTNIFLIILYIVTIGFVELLYLSSVLYKFTLGGYLPLAFSAFLMIIMYVWNNVYRRKYHYELDHIFLQRD
;
A
#
# COMPACT_ATOMS: atom_id res chain seq x y z
N MET A 1 13.23 23.09 0.95
CA MET A 1 12.29 23.52 -0.12
C MET A 1 11.38 22.37 -0.57
N ILE A 2 11.93 21.24 -1.04
CA ILE A 2 11.15 20.08 -1.56
C ILE A 2 10.16 19.52 -0.52
N ALA A 3 10.59 19.26 0.72
CA ALA A 3 9.71 18.72 1.76
C ALA A 3 8.52 19.64 2.11
N GLY A 4 8.68 20.96 2.01
CA GLY A 4 7.59 21.90 2.28
C GLY A 4 6.49 21.86 1.21
N ILE A 5 6.89 21.71 -0.06
CA ILE A 5 5.96 21.54 -1.19
C ILE A 5 5.19 20.22 -1.03
N SER A 6 5.87 19.14 -0.66
CA SER A 6 5.22 17.85 -0.40
C SER A 6 4.18 17.94 0.73
N ILE A 7 4.49 18.63 1.83
CA ILE A 7 3.55 18.83 2.94
C ILE A 7 2.33 19.65 2.49
N MET A 8 2.52 20.72 1.71
CA MET A 8 1.43 21.51 1.15
C MET A 8 0.49 20.65 0.27
N ILE A 9 1.07 19.82 -0.60
CA ILE A 9 0.31 18.89 -1.44
C ILE A 9 -0.45 17.88 -0.58
N LEU A 10 0.17 17.31 0.45
CA LEU A 10 -0.47 16.36 1.36
C LEU A 10 -1.66 16.99 2.09
N VAL A 11 -1.49 18.17 2.68
CA VAL A 11 -2.57 18.87 3.37
C VAL A 11 -3.72 19.16 2.41
N PHE A 12 -3.42 19.68 1.22
CA PHE A 12 -4.44 19.93 0.20
C PHE A 12 -5.18 18.66 -0.21
N LEU A 13 -4.45 17.55 -0.42
CA LEU A 13 -5.01 16.25 -0.74
C LEU A 13 -5.94 15.76 0.36
N PHE A 14 -5.54 15.82 1.62
CA PHE A 14 -6.34 15.39 2.78
C PHE A 14 -7.57 16.28 3.02
N MET A 15 -7.50 17.57 2.69
CA MET A 15 -8.63 18.50 2.77
C MET A 15 -9.70 18.22 1.72
N ILE A 16 -9.30 17.80 0.51
CA ILE A 16 -10.24 17.44 -0.58
C ILE A 16 -10.96 16.11 -0.30
N GLN A 17 -10.43 15.25 0.57
CA GLN A 17 -10.99 13.93 0.87
C GLN A 17 -12.48 13.95 1.24
N ARG A 18 -12.95 15.01 1.91
CA ARG A 18 -14.35 15.16 2.34
C ARG A 18 -15.37 15.16 1.19
N PHE A 19 -14.93 15.44 -0.04
CA PHE A 19 -15.76 15.47 -1.25
C PHE A 19 -15.53 14.29 -2.19
N GLY A 20 -14.50 13.47 -1.92
CA GLY A 20 -13.92 12.57 -2.90
C GLY A 20 -14.39 11.11 -2.82
N THR A 21 -14.71 10.58 -1.63
CA THR A 21 -14.90 9.12 -1.47
C THR A 21 -15.97 8.50 -2.36
N SER A 22 -17.06 9.23 -2.68
CA SER A 22 -18.14 8.71 -3.53
C SER A 22 -17.83 8.69 -5.04
N LYS A 23 -16.95 9.58 -5.52
CA LYS A 23 -16.58 9.68 -6.95
C LYS A 23 -15.26 8.97 -7.26
N VAL A 24 -14.37 8.88 -6.29
CA VAL A 24 -13.01 8.34 -6.41
C VAL A 24 -13.00 6.90 -6.91
N GLY A 25 -13.90 6.03 -6.42
CA GLY A 25 -13.99 4.64 -6.86
C GLY A 25 -14.30 4.48 -8.35
N TYR A 26 -15.18 5.33 -8.91
CA TYR A 26 -15.51 5.30 -10.34
C TYR A 26 -14.40 5.89 -11.22
N THR A 27 -13.67 6.90 -10.73
CA THR A 27 -12.52 7.48 -11.42
C THR A 27 -11.24 6.64 -11.31
N PHE A 28 -11.18 5.70 -10.36
CA PHE A 28 -10.00 4.85 -10.10
C PHE A 28 -9.65 3.98 -11.32
N ALA A 29 -10.60 3.17 -11.78
CA ALA A 29 -10.40 2.23 -12.88
C ALA A 29 -9.98 2.88 -14.22
N PRO A 30 -10.64 3.95 -14.72
CA PRO A 30 -10.28 4.55 -16.01
C PRO A 30 -8.92 5.26 -15.98
N ILE A 31 -8.51 5.85 -14.85
CA ILE A 31 -7.23 6.54 -14.79
C ILE A 31 -6.08 5.53 -14.68
N LEU A 32 -6.26 4.45 -13.93
CA LEU A 32 -5.28 3.37 -13.90
C LEU A 32 -5.18 2.67 -15.25
N SER A 33 -6.30 2.39 -15.93
CA SER A 33 -6.25 1.80 -17.26
C SER A 33 -5.53 2.72 -18.25
N LEU A 34 -5.79 4.03 -18.21
CA LEU A 34 -5.06 5.01 -19.03
C LEU A 34 -3.55 5.01 -18.72
N TRP A 35 -3.16 4.94 -17.45
CA TRP A 35 -1.76 4.87 -17.04
C TRP A 35 -1.08 3.60 -17.58
N PHE A 36 -1.70 2.42 -17.42
CA PHE A 36 -1.19 1.17 -17.98
C PHE A 36 -1.12 1.18 -19.51
N ILE A 37 -2.13 1.76 -20.18
CA ILE A 37 -2.15 1.89 -21.65
C ILE A 37 -1.03 2.81 -22.12
N LEU A 38 -0.76 3.92 -21.44
CA LEU A 38 0.32 4.83 -21.81
C LEU A 38 1.70 4.20 -21.58
N ILE A 39 1.90 3.49 -20.47
CA ILE A 39 3.14 2.72 -20.23
C ILE A 39 3.31 1.63 -21.29
N GLY A 40 2.27 0.85 -21.56
CA GLY A 40 2.27 -0.19 -22.57
C GLY A 40 2.52 0.36 -23.97
N GLY A 41 1.88 1.48 -24.31
CA GLY A 41 2.04 2.15 -25.60
C GLY A 41 3.45 2.74 -25.80
N ILE A 42 4.03 3.36 -24.76
CA ILE A 42 5.42 3.84 -24.79
C ILE A 42 6.39 2.66 -24.90
N GLY A 43 6.16 1.59 -24.14
CA GLY A 43 6.94 0.37 -24.23
C GLY A 43 6.90 -0.23 -25.65
N PHE A 44 5.71 -0.33 -26.24
CA PHE A 44 5.50 -0.84 -27.59
C PHE A 44 6.14 0.06 -28.66
N TYR A 45 5.98 1.38 -28.56
CA TYR A 45 6.63 2.34 -29.45
C TYR A 45 8.16 2.22 -29.43
N ASN A 46 8.74 2.06 -28.24
CA ASN A 46 10.19 1.91 -28.07
C ASN A 46 10.71 0.60 -28.67
N ILE A 47 9.97 -0.51 -28.55
CA ILE A 47 10.33 -1.80 -29.18
C ILE A 47 10.35 -1.66 -30.71
N ILE A 48 9.37 -0.97 -31.30
CA ILE A 48 9.28 -0.81 -32.76
C ILE A 48 10.36 0.14 -33.30
N LYS A 49 10.65 1.22 -32.58
CA LYS A 49 11.49 2.30 -33.12
C LYS A 49 12.98 2.19 -32.81
N HIS A 50 13.38 1.57 -31.70
CA HIS A 50 14.78 1.63 -31.24
C HIS A 50 15.54 0.31 -31.33
N ASP A 51 14.91 -0.86 -31.18
CA ASP A 51 15.49 -2.16 -31.60
C ASP A 51 14.55 -3.34 -31.29
N THR A 52 14.27 -4.19 -32.27
CA THR A 52 13.55 -5.47 -32.04
C THR A 52 14.41 -6.49 -31.28
N THR A 53 15.71 -6.22 -31.16
CA THR A 53 16.67 -7.01 -30.38
C THR A 53 16.31 -7.07 -28.89
N VAL A 54 15.54 -6.10 -28.37
CA VAL A 54 15.02 -6.10 -26.98
C VAL A 54 14.14 -7.33 -26.70
N LEU A 55 13.45 -7.88 -27.71
CA LEU A 55 12.64 -9.10 -27.56
C LEU A 55 13.48 -10.34 -27.23
N LYS A 56 14.79 -10.35 -27.53
CA LYS A 56 15.70 -11.43 -27.11
C LYS A 56 15.84 -11.50 -25.59
N ALA A 57 15.56 -10.42 -24.86
CA ALA A 57 15.57 -10.39 -23.41
C ALA A 57 14.46 -11.23 -22.76
N ILE A 58 13.46 -11.70 -23.54
CA ILE A 58 12.46 -12.67 -23.05
C ILE A 58 13.13 -14.03 -22.74
N ASN A 59 14.21 -14.36 -23.45
CA ASN A 59 14.95 -15.60 -23.17
C ASN A 59 15.92 -15.37 -21.99
N PRO A 60 15.76 -16.12 -20.86
CA PRO A 60 16.52 -15.90 -19.64
C PRO A 60 18.03 -16.12 -19.80
N ILE A 61 18.47 -16.85 -20.84
CA ILE A 61 19.90 -17.05 -21.14
C ILE A 61 20.59 -15.71 -21.43
N TYR A 62 19.96 -14.81 -22.17
CA TYR A 62 20.54 -13.49 -22.49
C TYR A 62 20.60 -12.58 -21.27
N ILE A 63 19.66 -12.71 -20.33
CA ILE A 63 19.71 -11.97 -19.06
C ILE A 63 20.91 -12.45 -18.25
N VAL A 64 21.09 -13.77 -18.11
CA VAL A 64 22.22 -14.34 -17.36
C VAL A 64 23.56 -13.96 -18.01
N GLU A 65 23.68 -14.07 -19.33
CA GLU A 65 24.89 -13.65 -20.06
C GLU A 65 25.18 -12.16 -19.91
N TYR A 66 24.15 -11.32 -19.95
CA TYR A 66 24.27 -9.88 -19.73
C TYR A 66 24.79 -9.55 -18.33
N PHE A 67 24.27 -10.23 -17.29
CA PHE A 67 24.74 -10.07 -15.91
C PHE A 67 26.17 -10.58 -15.71
N ILE A 68 26.55 -11.69 -16.36
CA ILE A 68 27.92 -12.23 -16.30
C ILE A 68 28.93 -11.30 -16.98
N ARG A 69 28.58 -10.74 -18.14
CA ARG A 69 29.45 -9.83 -18.91
C ARG A 69 29.61 -8.46 -18.25
N ASN A 70 28.49 -7.82 -17.89
CA ASN A 70 28.49 -6.41 -17.51
C ASN A 70 28.56 -6.17 -16.00
N LYS A 71 28.41 -7.22 -15.19
CA LYS A 71 28.54 -7.20 -13.72
C LYS A 71 27.88 -5.96 -13.11
N LYS A 72 28.66 -4.95 -12.70
CA LYS A 72 28.18 -3.72 -12.04
C LYS A 72 27.24 -2.88 -12.93
N ASP A 73 27.51 -2.79 -14.22
CA ASP A 73 26.70 -1.96 -15.13
C ASP A 73 25.33 -2.59 -15.41
N ALA A 74 25.24 -3.93 -15.37
CA ALA A 74 23.95 -4.62 -15.45
C ALA A 74 23.05 -4.30 -14.25
N TRP A 75 23.61 -4.23 -13.04
CA TRP A 75 22.87 -3.82 -11.84
C TRP A 75 22.38 -2.38 -11.92
N VAL A 76 23.18 -1.47 -12.48
CA VAL A 76 22.78 -0.06 -12.68
C VAL A 76 21.67 0.05 -13.74
N SER A 77 21.76 -0.70 -14.84
CA SER A 77 20.74 -0.75 -15.89
C SER A 77 19.40 -1.29 -15.38
N LEU A 78 19.43 -2.38 -14.59
CA LEU A 78 18.22 -2.92 -13.93
C LEU A 78 17.57 -1.88 -13.01
N GLY A 79 18.38 -1.14 -12.24
CA GLY A 79 17.92 -0.02 -11.43
C GLY A 79 17.22 1.06 -12.25
N GLY A 80 17.76 1.40 -13.43
CA GLY A 80 17.13 2.34 -14.37
C GLY A 80 15.78 1.86 -14.89
N VAL A 81 15.67 0.58 -15.27
CA VAL A 81 14.40 -0.02 -15.72
C VAL A 81 13.34 -0.01 -14.60
N VAL A 82 13.73 -0.35 -13.38
CA VAL A 82 12.83 -0.33 -12.20
C VAL A 82 12.42 1.10 -11.81
N LEU A 83 13.30 2.09 -12.03
CA LEU A 83 12.95 3.50 -11.81
C LEU A 83 11.98 4.02 -12.87
N CYS A 84 12.11 3.58 -14.12
CA CYS A 84 11.16 3.91 -15.18
C CYS A 84 9.76 3.31 -14.92
N THR A 85 9.65 2.09 -14.39
CA THR A 85 8.34 1.47 -14.07
C THR A 85 7.64 2.14 -12.89
N THR A 86 8.39 2.73 -11.96
CA THR A 86 7.83 3.47 -10.82
C THR A 86 7.49 4.94 -11.16
N GLY A 87 7.69 5.37 -12.41
CA GLY A 87 7.43 6.74 -12.83
C GLY A 87 8.44 7.75 -12.26
N SER A 88 9.61 7.30 -11.81
CA SER A 88 10.68 8.21 -11.40
C SER A 88 11.25 8.89 -12.64
N LEU A 89 10.78 10.12 -12.90
CA LEU A 89 11.19 11.01 -13.98
C LEU A 89 12.68 11.45 -13.94
N SER A 90 13.51 10.77 -13.15
CA SER A 90 14.91 11.13 -12.90
C SER A 90 15.83 10.76 -14.08
N SER A 91 15.36 10.00 -15.06
CA SER A 91 16.15 9.59 -16.21
C SER A 91 16.27 10.72 -17.24
N PRO A 92 17.47 11.26 -17.52
CA PRO A 92 17.67 12.41 -18.43
C PRO A 92 17.19 12.15 -19.88
N TYR A 93 17.06 10.88 -20.26
CA TYR A 93 16.55 10.46 -21.57
C TYR A 93 15.04 10.71 -21.77
N PHE A 94 14.26 10.76 -20.68
CA PHE A 94 12.81 10.94 -20.77
C PHE A 94 12.39 12.39 -21.05
N LEU A 95 13.25 13.36 -20.71
CA LEU A 95 12.95 14.79 -20.83
C LEU A 95 12.81 15.25 -22.30
N HIS A 96 13.42 14.50 -23.24
CA HIS A 96 13.47 14.84 -24.66
C HIS A 96 12.40 14.13 -25.51
N CYS A 97 11.55 13.28 -24.91
CA CYS A 97 10.46 12.62 -25.61
C CYS A 97 9.19 13.48 -25.59
N PRO A 98 8.49 13.68 -26.72
CA PRO A 98 7.24 14.45 -26.77
C PRO A 98 6.12 13.87 -25.88
N MET A 99 6.24 12.62 -25.44
CA MET A 99 5.32 11.98 -24.48
C MET A 99 5.64 12.23 -23.00
N TYR A 100 6.61 13.08 -22.70
CA TYR A 100 6.95 13.45 -21.31
C TYR A 100 5.76 14.09 -20.58
N TRP A 101 5.14 15.12 -21.17
CA TRP A 101 4.05 15.87 -20.54
C TRP A 101 2.79 15.03 -20.27
N PRO A 102 2.29 14.22 -21.24
CA PRO A 102 1.18 13.29 -20.98
C PRO A 102 1.50 12.28 -19.87
N MET A 103 2.69 11.68 -19.89
CA MET A 103 3.09 10.68 -18.87
C MET A 103 3.22 11.31 -17.48
N PHE A 104 3.75 12.53 -17.39
CA PHE A 104 3.91 13.25 -16.14
C PHE A 104 2.56 13.51 -15.47
N VAL A 105 1.59 14.04 -16.23
CA VAL A 105 0.24 14.29 -15.73
C VAL A 105 -0.43 13.00 -15.28
N VAL A 106 -0.37 11.94 -16.10
CA VAL A 106 -1.04 10.68 -15.78
C VAL A 106 -0.38 9.96 -14.59
N SER A 107 0.94 10.09 -14.40
CA SER A 107 1.64 9.55 -13.22
C SER A 107 1.28 10.29 -11.93
N ILE A 108 1.10 11.61 -11.98
CA ILE A 108 0.61 12.38 -10.83
C ILE A 108 -0.82 11.95 -10.49
N LEU A 109 -1.70 11.85 -11.49
CA LEU A 109 -3.08 11.41 -11.29
C LEU A 109 -3.13 9.99 -10.69
N ALA A 110 -2.32 9.06 -11.21
CA ALA A 110 -2.20 7.71 -10.66
C ALA A 110 -1.71 7.71 -9.20
N SER A 111 -0.74 8.56 -8.86
CA SER A 111 -0.23 8.70 -7.48
C SER A 111 -1.28 9.24 -6.52
N VAL A 112 -2.11 10.20 -6.96
CA VAL A 112 -3.24 10.71 -6.18
C VAL A 112 -4.26 9.60 -5.93
N ILE A 113 -4.59 8.82 -6.95
CA ILE A 113 -5.57 7.73 -6.87
C ILE A 113 -5.09 6.56 -6.02
N ALA A 114 -3.80 6.20 -6.10
CA ALA A 114 -3.20 5.21 -5.21
C ALA A 114 -3.31 5.66 -3.75
N SER A 115 -3.03 6.93 -3.46
CA SER A 115 -3.17 7.51 -2.12
C SER A 115 -4.63 7.46 -1.63
N GLN A 116 -5.58 7.75 -2.52
CA GLN A 116 -7.01 7.67 -2.25
C GLN A 116 -7.47 6.26 -1.87
N ALA A 117 -7.02 5.23 -2.61
CA ALA A 117 -7.37 3.85 -2.33
C ALA A 117 -6.89 3.40 -0.94
N MET A 118 -5.68 3.82 -0.53
CA MET A 118 -5.15 3.53 0.81
C MET A 118 -5.95 4.23 1.92
N ILE A 119 -6.34 5.49 1.72
CA ILE A 119 -7.15 6.24 2.70
C ILE A 119 -8.54 5.61 2.84
N SER A 120 -9.20 5.28 1.72
CA SER A 120 -10.51 4.61 1.74
C SER A 120 -10.44 3.23 2.38
N GLY A 121 -9.40 2.44 2.09
CA GLY A 121 -9.18 1.14 2.73
C GLY A 121 -9.01 1.26 4.25
N THR A 122 -8.35 2.32 4.71
CA THR A 122 -8.22 2.59 6.16
C THR A 122 -9.57 2.86 6.80
N PHE A 123 -10.46 3.63 6.16
CA PHE A 123 -11.81 3.86 6.69
C PHE A 123 -12.62 2.56 6.77
N SER A 124 -12.51 1.67 5.78
CA SER A 124 -13.17 0.36 5.82
C SER A 124 -12.67 -0.52 6.97
N VAL A 125 -11.35 -0.57 7.20
CA VAL A 125 -10.75 -1.34 8.30
C VAL A 125 -11.16 -0.76 9.67
N VAL A 126 -11.19 0.57 9.82
CA VAL A 126 -11.66 1.21 11.06
C VAL A 126 -13.15 0.94 11.27
N HIS A 127 -13.96 1.04 10.22
CA HIS A 127 -15.40 0.74 10.30
C HIS A 127 -15.66 -0.70 10.74
N GLN A 128 -14.91 -1.66 10.19
CA GLN A 128 -14.99 -3.07 10.61
C GLN A 128 -14.48 -3.27 12.05
N SER A 129 -13.49 -2.50 12.48
CA SER A 129 -13.00 -2.57 13.87
C SER A 129 -14.00 -1.96 14.87
N LEU A 130 -14.78 -0.97 14.45
CA LEU A 130 -15.87 -0.38 15.24
C LEU A 130 -17.03 -1.36 15.42
N SER A 131 -17.41 -2.11 14.38
CA SER A 131 -18.48 -3.11 14.48
C SER A 131 -18.10 -4.27 15.41
N LEU A 132 -16.80 -4.54 15.57
CA LEU A 132 -16.26 -5.52 16.52
C LEU A 132 -16.08 -4.98 17.95
N GLY A 133 -16.33 -3.69 18.20
CA GLY A 133 -16.09 -3.06 19.51
C GLY A 133 -14.61 -2.87 19.86
N CYS A 134 -13.70 -3.09 18.91
CA CYS A 134 -12.25 -3.02 19.09
C CYS A 134 -11.67 -1.61 18.91
N PHE A 135 -12.49 -0.61 18.58
CA PHE A 135 -12.04 0.74 18.30
C PHE A 135 -12.90 1.81 19.03
N PRO A 136 -12.30 2.93 19.48
CA PRO A 136 -13.03 4.05 20.04
C PRO A 136 -14.13 4.57 19.13
N ARG A 137 -15.29 4.92 19.69
CA ARG A 137 -16.42 5.42 18.88
C ARG A 137 -16.01 6.73 18.19
N VAL A 138 -16.01 6.70 16.85
CA VAL A 138 -15.73 7.85 15.99
C VAL A 138 -16.96 8.18 15.15
N LYS A 139 -17.14 9.44 14.76
CA LYS A 139 -18.28 9.84 13.92
C LYS A 139 -18.12 9.28 12.51
N VAL A 140 -18.98 8.32 12.15
CA VAL A 140 -19.04 7.75 10.80
C VAL A 140 -20.03 8.55 9.95
N VAL A 141 -19.61 8.99 8.77
CA VAL A 141 -20.47 9.66 7.78
C VAL A 141 -20.57 8.75 6.56
N HIS A 142 -21.78 8.32 6.23
CA HIS A 142 -22.04 7.56 5.00
C HIS A 142 -22.12 8.53 3.84
N THR A 143 -21.21 8.40 2.87
CA THR A 143 -21.11 9.35 1.74
C THR A 143 -22.18 9.13 0.68
N SER A 144 -22.83 7.96 0.65
CA SER A 144 -23.91 7.63 -0.28
C SER A 144 -25.01 6.83 0.41
N ALA A 145 -26.26 7.22 0.18
CA ALA A 145 -27.45 6.52 0.70
C ALA A 145 -27.68 5.16 0.01
N ASN A 146 -27.07 4.93 -1.16
CA ASN A 146 -27.33 3.75 -2.00
C ASN A 146 -26.21 2.69 -1.94
N HIS A 147 -25.07 2.98 -1.29
CA HIS A 147 -23.92 2.07 -1.22
C HIS A 147 -23.31 2.06 0.19
N GLU A 148 -23.65 1.05 0.99
CA GLU A 148 -23.19 0.91 2.39
C GLU A 148 -21.66 0.85 2.56
N GLY A 149 -20.92 0.48 1.50
CA GLY A 149 -19.46 0.44 1.49
C GLY A 149 -18.77 1.81 1.43
N GLN A 150 -19.51 2.91 1.19
CA GLN A 150 -18.93 4.25 1.09
C GLN A 150 -18.87 4.96 2.44
N VAL A 151 -17.79 4.69 3.18
CA VAL A 151 -17.59 5.17 4.54
C VAL A 151 -16.54 6.29 4.58
N TYR A 152 -16.91 7.46 5.11
CA TYR A 152 -15.99 8.55 5.40
C TYR A 152 -15.96 8.84 6.91
N ILE A 153 -14.77 8.87 7.49
CA ILE A 153 -14.57 9.12 8.92
C ILE A 153 -13.66 10.34 9.08
N PRO A 154 -14.21 11.55 9.35
CA PRO A 154 -13.43 12.79 9.37
C PRO A 154 -12.31 12.78 10.40
N GLU A 155 -12.55 12.20 11.59
CA GLU A 155 -11.54 12.12 12.65
C GLU A 155 -10.31 11.31 12.23
N ILE A 156 -10.53 10.18 11.56
CA ILE A 156 -9.45 9.34 11.03
C ILE A 156 -8.73 10.06 9.89
N ASN A 157 -9.44 10.82 9.05
CA ASN A 157 -8.82 11.59 7.98
C ASN A 157 -7.82 12.64 8.52
N TYR A 158 -8.20 13.38 9.56
CA TYR A 158 -7.29 14.34 10.22
C TYR A 158 -6.11 13.65 10.91
N PHE A 159 -6.36 12.50 11.56
CA PHE A 159 -5.31 11.69 12.16
C PHE A 159 -4.29 11.19 11.13
N LEU A 160 -4.76 10.65 10.00
CA LEU A 160 -3.92 10.21 8.89
C LEU A 160 -3.13 11.38 8.29
N MET A 161 -3.76 12.53 8.10
CA MET A 161 -3.09 13.74 7.62
C MET A 161 -1.93 14.13 8.54
N LEU A 162 -2.18 14.20 9.86
CA LEU A 162 -1.16 14.56 10.85
C LEU A 162 -0.02 13.53 10.87
N ALA A 163 -0.34 12.24 10.79
CA ALA A 163 0.65 11.17 10.72
C ALA A 163 1.52 11.29 9.45
N CYS A 164 0.92 11.49 8.28
CA CYS A 164 1.64 11.67 7.01
C CYS A 164 2.55 12.91 7.02
N VAL A 165 2.06 14.03 7.54
CA VAL A 165 2.85 15.27 7.69
C VAL A 165 4.00 15.06 8.68
N GLY A 166 3.75 14.41 9.83
CA GLY A 166 4.77 14.09 10.83
C GLY A 166 5.87 13.20 10.28
N VAL A 167 5.52 12.14 9.54
CA VAL A 167 6.48 11.24 8.87
C VAL A 167 7.31 12.00 7.84
N THR A 168 6.66 12.83 7.00
CA THR A 168 7.34 13.60 5.96
C THR A 168 8.34 14.60 6.56
N PHE A 169 7.95 15.27 7.66
CA PHE A 169 8.80 16.21 8.36
C PHE A 169 9.95 15.52 9.12
N GLY A 170 9.70 14.37 9.74
CA GLY A 170 10.69 13.62 10.52
C GLY A 170 11.79 12.98 9.67
N PHE A 171 11.42 12.33 8.56
CA PHE A 171 12.38 11.58 7.74
C PHE A 171 13.11 12.44 6.73
N LYS A 172 12.47 13.49 6.19
CA LYS A 172 12.96 14.45 5.17
C LYS A 172 13.46 13.86 3.84
N THR A 173 13.74 12.55 3.79
CA THR A 173 14.31 11.81 2.67
C THR A 173 13.36 10.69 2.25
N THR A 174 13.06 10.62 0.95
CA THR A 174 12.19 9.60 0.35
C THR A 174 12.72 8.18 0.54
N VAL A 175 14.05 7.99 0.56
CA VAL A 175 14.70 6.67 0.77
C VAL A 175 14.34 6.07 2.12
N LYS A 176 14.37 6.86 3.21
CA LYS A 176 14.05 6.34 4.55
C LYS A 176 12.55 6.03 4.70
N ILE A 177 11.69 6.86 4.11
CA ILE A 177 10.24 6.61 4.05
C ILE A 177 9.95 5.33 3.24
N GLY A 178 10.64 5.13 2.11
CA GLY A 178 10.53 3.93 1.29
C GLY A 178 10.98 2.67 2.03
N ASN A 179 12.06 2.74 2.82
CA ASN A 179 12.49 1.62 3.68
C ASN A 179 11.44 1.26 4.73
N ALA A 180 10.83 2.26 5.36
CA ALA A 180 9.73 2.07 6.33
C ALA A 180 8.52 1.40 5.68
N TYR A 181 8.05 1.94 4.55
CA TYR A 181 6.94 1.39 3.79
C TYR A 181 7.22 -0.06 3.34
N GLY A 182 8.41 -0.32 2.82
CA GLY A 182 8.82 -1.67 2.40
C GLY A 182 8.71 -2.69 3.52
N ILE A 183 9.23 -2.36 4.72
CA ILE A 183 9.10 -3.24 5.90
C ILE A 183 7.64 -3.48 6.25
N ALA A 184 6.81 -2.44 6.33
CA ALA A 184 5.39 -2.57 6.66
C ALA A 184 4.64 -3.48 5.68
N VAL A 185 4.87 -3.31 4.38
CA VAL A 185 4.22 -4.10 3.32
C VAL A 185 4.63 -5.57 3.38
N VAL A 186 5.91 -5.86 3.62
CA VAL A 186 6.37 -7.26 3.71
C VAL A 186 5.81 -7.94 4.95
N PHE A 187 5.80 -7.26 6.10
CA PHE A 187 5.19 -7.81 7.30
C PHE A 187 3.69 -8.11 7.12
N VAL A 188 2.92 -7.18 6.54
CA VAL A 188 1.49 -7.44 6.31
C VAL A 188 1.29 -8.56 5.30
N MET A 189 2.10 -8.63 4.24
CA MET A 189 2.04 -9.70 3.25
C MET A 189 2.29 -11.07 3.90
N THR A 190 3.39 -11.21 4.65
CA THR A 190 3.71 -12.45 5.39
C THR A 190 2.62 -12.82 6.40
N LEU A 191 2.07 -11.86 7.14
CA LEU A 191 0.96 -12.11 8.06
C LEU A 191 -0.30 -12.57 7.33
N THR A 192 -0.66 -11.94 6.21
CA THR A 192 -1.84 -12.34 5.43
C THR A 192 -1.69 -13.73 4.83
N SER A 193 -0.50 -14.08 4.33
CA SER A 193 -0.21 -15.41 3.80
C SER A 193 -0.24 -16.48 4.90
N ALA A 194 0.25 -16.18 6.11
CA ALA A 194 0.10 -17.07 7.27
C ALA A 194 -1.37 -17.28 7.66
N LEU A 195 -2.18 -16.22 7.68
CA LEU A 195 -3.62 -16.32 7.92
C LEU A 195 -4.34 -17.11 6.82
N LEU A 196 -3.92 -16.95 5.55
CA LEU A 196 -4.48 -17.70 4.43
C LEU A 196 -4.22 -19.20 4.55
N VAL A 197 -3.05 -19.61 5.04
CA VAL A 197 -2.77 -21.02 5.37
C VAL A 197 -3.77 -21.55 6.42
N LEU A 198 -4.04 -20.78 7.47
CA LEU A 198 -5.04 -21.17 8.48
C LEU A 198 -6.44 -21.31 7.86
N ILE A 199 -6.82 -20.41 6.95
CA ILE A 199 -8.10 -20.49 6.21
C ILE A 199 -8.15 -21.73 5.33
N MET A 200 -7.07 -22.08 4.61
CA MET A 200 -7.03 -23.27 3.76
C MET A 200 -7.20 -24.56 4.56
N ILE A 201 -6.67 -24.60 5.79
CA ILE A 201 -6.79 -25.76 6.70
C ILE A 201 -8.17 -25.81 7.35
N MET A 202 -8.63 -24.70 7.95
CA MET A 202 -9.82 -24.70 8.80
C MET A 202 -11.13 -24.55 8.03
N ILE A 203 -11.16 -23.67 7.02
CA ILE A 203 -12.39 -23.30 6.30
C ILE A 203 -12.50 -24.11 5.02
N TRP A 204 -11.48 -24.06 4.16
CA TRP A 204 -11.55 -24.67 2.82
C TRP A 204 -11.29 -26.18 2.82
N LYS A 205 -10.72 -26.73 3.90
CA LYS A 205 -10.36 -28.15 4.02
C LYS A 205 -9.66 -28.69 2.77
N THR A 206 -8.76 -27.89 2.20
CA THR A 206 -8.11 -28.19 0.92
C THR A 206 -7.14 -29.37 1.08
N ASN A 207 -6.85 -30.07 -0.01
CA ASN A 207 -5.85 -31.15 -0.02
C ASN A 207 -4.52 -30.69 0.59
N ILE A 208 -3.95 -31.52 1.49
CA ILE A 208 -2.72 -31.18 2.23
C ILE A 208 -1.55 -30.88 1.29
N PHE A 209 -1.51 -31.53 0.11
CA PHE A 209 -0.48 -31.29 -0.89
C PHE A 209 -0.51 -29.85 -1.43
N LEU A 210 -1.69 -29.27 -1.66
CA LEU A 210 -1.82 -27.89 -2.14
C LEU A 210 -1.42 -26.88 -1.06
N ILE A 211 -1.71 -27.18 0.21
CA ILE A 211 -1.28 -26.36 1.35
C ILE A 211 0.24 -26.37 1.46
N ILE A 212 0.86 -27.56 1.41
CA ILE A 212 2.33 -27.69 1.43
C ILE A 212 2.93 -26.96 0.23
N LEU A 213 2.38 -27.13 -0.97
CA LEU A 213 2.85 -26.44 -2.17
C LEU A 213 2.79 -24.92 -2.00
N TYR A 214 1.69 -24.37 -1.47
CA TYR A 214 1.54 -22.94 -1.20
C TYR A 214 2.59 -22.44 -0.19
N ILE A 215 2.78 -23.13 0.93
CA ILE A 215 3.77 -22.78 1.95
C ILE A 215 5.18 -22.81 1.37
N VAL A 216 5.52 -23.85 0.61
CA VAL A 216 6.86 -24.04 0.04
C VAL A 216 7.15 -23.02 -1.06
N THR A 217 6.16 -22.62 -1.86
CA THR A 217 6.37 -21.67 -2.96
C THR A 217 6.23 -20.23 -2.49
N ILE A 218 5.03 -19.83 -2.06
CA ILE A 218 4.73 -18.45 -1.67
C ILE A 218 5.39 -18.10 -0.35
N GLY A 219 5.27 -18.96 0.66
CA GLY A 219 5.88 -18.72 1.98
C GLY A 219 7.40 -18.59 1.91
N PHE A 220 8.07 -19.41 1.10
CA PHE A 220 9.52 -19.29 0.90
C PHE A 220 9.93 -17.97 0.24
N VAL A 221 9.26 -17.58 -0.84
CA VAL A 221 9.53 -16.31 -1.54
C VAL A 221 9.35 -15.12 -0.60
N GLU A 222 8.28 -15.13 0.20
CA GLU A 222 8.01 -14.07 1.17
C GLU A 222 9.04 -14.02 2.30
N LEU A 223 9.45 -15.17 2.85
CA LEU A 223 10.47 -15.23 3.91
C LEU A 223 11.85 -14.77 3.41
N LEU A 224 12.20 -15.08 2.17
CA LEU A 224 13.39 -14.53 1.53
C LEU A 224 13.30 -13.00 1.41
N TYR A 225 12.13 -12.49 1.00
CA TYR A 225 11.92 -11.06 0.88
C TYR A 225 11.93 -10.34 2.24
N LEU A 226 11.33 -10.94 3.27
CA LEU A 226 11.40 -10.48 4.66
C LEU A 226 12.84 -10.42 5.15
N SER A 227 13.62 -11.49 4.93
CA SER A 227 15.04 -11.54 5.29
C SER A 227 15.84 -10.42 4.60
N SER A 228 15.55 -10.16 3.32
CA SER A 228 16.15 -9.08 2.54
C SER A 228 15.77 -7.68 3.03
N VAL A 229 14.61 -7.52 3.67
CA VAL A 229 14.11 -6.18 4.05
C VAL A 229 14.39 -5.86 5.53
N LEU A 230 14.56 -6.88 6.38
CA LEU A 230 14.85 -6.72 7.82
C LEU A 230 16.16 -5.98 8.13
N TYR A 231 17.19 -6.03 7.28
CA TYR A 231 18.42 -5.25 7.52
C TYR A 231 18.18 -3.73 7.51
N LYS A 232 17.10 -3.27 6.85
CA LYS A 232 16.71 -1.85 6.77
C LYS A 232 15.93 -1.38 8.00
N PHE A 233 15.73 -2.25 8.99
CA PHE A 233 14.96 -1.95 10.19
C PHE A 233 15.49 -0.71 10.94
N THR A 234 16.82 -0.62 11.11
CA THR A 234 17.48 0.52 11.77
C THR A 234 17.51 1.79 10.91
N LEU A 235 17.29 1.68 9.60
CA LEU A 235 17.32 2.79 8.63
C LEU A 235 15.96 3.51 8.50
N GLY A 236 15.09 3.38 9.49
CA GLY A 236 13.73 3.97 9.53
C GLY A 236 12.60 2.96 9.47
N GLY A 237 12.92 1.69 9.25
CA GLY A 237 12.01 0.55 9.18
C GLY A 237 11.13 0.30 10.41
N TYR A 238 11.63 0.68 11.58
CA TYR A 238 10.94 0.48 12.85
C TYR A 238 9.68 1.33 13.01
N LEU A 239 9.55 2.45 12.27
CA LEU A 239 8.49 3.43 12.53
C LEU A 239 7.06 2.85 12.33
N PRO A 240 6.72 2.16 11.23
CA PRO A 240 5.37 1.65 11.05
C PRO A 240 5.02 0.55 12.06
N LEU A 241 6.02 -0.22 12.51
CA LEU A 241 5.85 -1.26 13.54
C LEU A 241 5.64 -0.65 14.93
N ALA A 242 6.37 0.42 15.26
CA ALA A 242 6.13 1.17 16.49
C ALA A 242 4.73 1.81 16.50
N PHE A 243 4.31 2.37 15.37
CA PHE A 243 2.99 2.96 15.21
C PHE A 243 1.87 1.92 15.29
N SER A 244 2.03 0.75 14.65
CA SER A 244 1.06 -0.33 14.75
C SER A 244 0.98 -0.90 16.16
N ALA A 245 2.11 -1.08 16.86
CA ALA A 245 2.13 -1.49 18.26
C ALA A 245 1.38 -0.50 19.17
N PHE A 246 1.59 0.81 18.97
CA PHE A 246 0.88 1.85 19.69
C PHE A 246 -0.65 1.80 19.46
N LEU A 247 -1.09 1.68 18.20
CA LEU A 247 -2.51 1.55 17.87
C LEU A 247 -3.11 0.24 18.43
N MET A 248 -2.37 -0.86 18.39
CA MET A 248 -2.79 -2.14 18.96
C MET A 248 -3.01 -2.04 20.47
N ILE A 249 -2.18 -1.29 21.21
CA ILE A 249 -2.39 -1.06 22.65
C ILE A 249 -3.71 -0.31 22.87
N ILE A 250 -3.99 0.74 22.11
CA ILE A 250 -5.24 1.50 22.21
C ILE A 250 -6.44 0.58 21.93
N MET A 251 -6.39 -0.18 20.84
CA MET A 251 -7.46 -1.12 20.46
C MET A 251 -7.66 -2.21 21.51
N TYR A 252 -6.59 -2.77 22.05
CA TYR A 252 -6.63 -3.81 23.07
C TYR A 252 -7.25 -3.29 24.38
N VAL A 253 -6.80 -2.13 24.86
CA VAL A 253 -7.34 -1.49 26.06
C VAL A 253 -8.82 -1.17 25.86
N TRP A 254 -9.18 -0.60 24.71
CA TRP A 254 -10.57 -0.26 24.40
C TRP A 254 -11.47 -1.49 24.35
N ASN A 255 -11.06 -2.54 23.64
CA ASN A 255 -11.82 -3.78 23.55
C ASN A 255 -12.01 -4.42 24.93
N ASN A 256 -10.98 -4.41 25.77
CA ASN A 256 -11.08 -4.93 27.14
C ASN A 256 -12.11 -4.15 27.97
N VAL A 257 -12.10 -2.81 27.90
CA VAL A 257 -13.08 -1.97 28.61
C VAL A 257 -14.48 -2.20 28.05
N TYR A 258 -14.62 -2.24 26.73
CA TYR A 258 -15.89 -2.51 26.05
C TYR A 258 -16.49 -3.84 26.47
N ARG A 259 -15.69 -4.91 26.49
CA ARG A 259 -16.12 -6.26 26.88
C ARG A 259 -16.51 -6.34 28.35
N ARG A 260 -15.77 -5.67 29.24
CA ARG A 260 -16.12 -5.58 30.68
C ARG A 260 -17.44 -4.85 30.89
N LYS A 261 -17.65 -3.73 30.20
CA LYS A 261 -18.91 -2.99 30.26
C LYS A 261 -20.09 -3.83 29.77
N TYR A 262 -19.90 -4.55 28.65
CA TYR A 262 -20.91 -5.44 28.10
C TYR A 262 -21.33 -6.52 29.11
N HIS A 263 -20.37 -7.24 29.70
CA HIS A 263 -20.69 -8.27 30.71
C HIS A 263 -21.40 -7.68 31.94
N TYR A 264 -20.96 -6.51 32.42
CA TYR A 264 -21.61 -5.82 33.53
C TYR A 264 -23.08 -5.47 33.22
N GLU A 265 -23.38 -4.94 32.03
CA GLU A 265 -24.74 -4.62 31.60
C GLU A 265 -25.62 -5.87 31.50
N LEU A 266 -25.09 -7.01 31.01
CA LEU A 266 -25.84 -8.27 31.00
C LEU A 266 -26.21 -8.73 32.41
N ASP A 267 -25.26 -8.74 33.34
CA ASP A 267 -25.49 -9.23 34.70
C ASP A 267 -26.58 -8.39 35.42
N HIS A 268 -26.61 -7.08 35.21
CA HIS A 268 -27.61 -6.19 35.82
C HIS A 268 -29.00 -6.31 35.18
N ILE A 269 -29.09 -6.67 33.89
CA ILE A 269 -30.37 -6.93 33.23
C ILE A 269 -31.00 -8.23 33.74
N PHE A 270 -30.21 -9.27 34.03
CA PHE A 270 -30.72 -10.52 34.60
C PHE A 270 -31.16 -10.36 36.06
N LEU A 271 -30.38 -9.64 36.88
CA LEU A 271 -30.73 -9.37 38.27
C LEU A 271 -31.99 -8.50 38.47
N GLN A 272 -32.45 -7.80 37.43
CA GLN A 272 -33.72 -7.06 37.46
C GLN A 272 -34.93 -7.88 36.97
N ARG A 273 -34.70 -9.08 36.40
CA ARG A 273 -35.76 -9.95 35.87
C ARG A 273 -36.17 -11.08 36.82
N ASP A 274 -35.37 -11.38 37.85
CA ASP A 274 -35.66 -12.33 38.93
C ASP A 274 -36.19 -11.61 40.18
#